data_AF-A0A4X2JUL6-F1
#
_entry.id   AF-A0A4X2JUL6-F1
#
_cell.length_a   1.000
_cell.length_b   1.000
_cell.length_c   1.000
_cell.angle_alpha   90.00
_cell.angle_beta   90.00
_cell.angle_gamma   90.00
#
_symmetry.space_group_name_H-M   'P 1'
#
loop_
_entity.id
_entity.type
_entity.pdbx_description
1 polymer ?
#
loop_
_entity_poly.entity_id
_entity_poly.type
_entity_poly.pdbx_seq_one_letter_code
_entity_poly.pdbx_strand_id
1 'polypeptide(L)'
;MELEAKWNGSSEQVEFSRMSPRSQGFTKLPGQKTCRKTVLLFIFVLLISVALWGTLLFLFLTRFKEIAQDLEKLQEFCAYHNDSGIVTIISQLQRDQWNLKNNVPQLSKALNKLQEDQTTMKSKASQIDQQLDRLEADKTAFKSQVLNEKNTATQAREKLQEEIEKLWTEFQRANGWRVLPSSPSPTSTASQLSQGLDRLEEDHTTMPTQGSVCTNCPEDWQLFQKKCYFFGKESKTWSQAKFACINLQGRLVSIKSKEEQAFLTQKASQKGSWIGLRDLDTEGEFTWVDGSPLTYSNWSPGEPNNEGEGEDCVAMRAYNGRWNDAYCRGQQDSWICEKPATC
;
A
#
# COMPACT_ATOMS: atom_id res chain seq x y z
N MET A 1 31.32 45.97 39.55
CA MET A 1 32.01 47.25 39.64
C MET A 1 31.05 48.29 39.12
N GLU A 2 30.47 49.06 40.04
CA GLU A 2 30.05 50.43 39.79
C GLU A 2 31.15 51.17 39.02
N LEU A 3 30.77 52.19 38.27
CA LEU A 3 31.26 53.55 38.50
C LEU A 3 30.41 54.50 37.67
N GLU A 4 29.52 55.20 38.37
CA GLU A 4 29.08 56.53 37.95
C GLU A 4 30.28 57.47 37.87
N ALA A 5 30.23 58.45 36.96
CA ALA A 5 30.94 59.71 37.13
C ALA A 5 30.15 60.86 36.51
N LYS A 6 29.41 61.56 37.37
CA LYS A 6 29.05 62.99 37.21
C LYS A 6 30.32 63.84 37.17
N TRP A 7 30.26 64.97 36.46
CA TRP A 7 30.77 66.31 36.81
C TRP A 7 30.84 67.17 35.53
N ASN A 8 30.78 68.50 35.52
CA ASN A 8 30.06 69.55 36.26
C ASN A 8 30.31 70.81 35.41
N GLY A 9 29.38 71.77 35.41
CA GLY A 9 29.52 72.99 34.62
C GLY A 9 30.66 73.91 35.08
N SER A 10 31.13 74.76 34.17
CA SER A 10 31.65 76.09 34.52
C SER A 10 31.29 77.12 33.46
N SER A 11 30.71 78.21 33.96
CA SER A 11 30.45 79.49 33.33
C SER A 11 31.73 80.21 32.93
N GLU A 12 31.67 81.05 31.90
CA GLU A 12 32.40 82.32 31.93
C GLU A 12 31.63 83.39 31.16
N GLN A 13 31.32 84.47 31.88
CA GLN A 13 30.78 85.71 31.36
C GLN A 13 31.91 86.62 30.88
N VAL A 14 31.62 87.48 29.90
CA VAL A 14 32.41 88.68 29.65
C VAL A 14 31.47 89.88 29.72
N GLU A 15 31.63 90.64 30.80
CA GLU A 15 31.09 91.98 31.05
C GLU A 15 32.25 92.98 30.86
N PHE A 16 32.01 94.12 30.19
CA PHE A 16 32.74 95.39 30.33
C PHE A 16 32.09 96.42 29.38
N SER A 17 31.80 97.69 29.68
CA SER A 17 31.84 98.47 30.91
C SER A 17 31.08 99.79 30.67
N ARG A 18 30.67 100.40 31.77
CA ARG A 18 30.03 101.71 31.90
C ARG A 18 30.78 102.87 31.23
N MET A 19 30.03 103.88 30.81
CA MET A 19 30.39 105.28 31.08
C MET A 19 29.13 106.16 31.16
N SER A 20 29.05 106.93 32.25
CA SER A 20 28.21 108.13 32.51
C SER A 20 29.23 109.23 32.85
N PRO A 21 29.07 110.54 32.52
CA PRO A 21 28.02 111.37 33.16
C PRO A 21 27.51 112.65 32.42
N ARG A 22 26.33 113.09 32.89
CA ARG A 22 25.79 114.46 33.09
C ARG A 22 25.86 115.58 32.03
N SER A 23 24.65 116.06 31.71
CA SER A 23 24.15 117.46 31.62
C SER A 23 24.80 118.48 30.69
N GLN A 24 24.01 119.05 29.77
CA GLN A 24 23.36 120.38 29.88
C GLN A 24 22.50 120.62 28.63
N GLY A 25 21.34 121.25 28.80
CA GLY A 25 20.45 121.61 27.68
C GLY A 25 20.91 122.86 26.93
N PHE A 26 20.41 123.05 25.71
CA PHE A 26 19.80 124.31 25.25
C PHE A 26 19.15 124.10 23.88
N THR A 27 18.05 124.81 23.71
CA THR A 27 17.04 124.82 22.64
C THR A 27 17.53 125.24 21.25
N LYS A 28 16.96 124.67 20.16
CA LYS A 28 16.07 125.32 19.15
C LYS A 28 15.89 124.47 17.87
N LEU A 29 14.63 124.31 17.46
CA LEU A 29 14.09 123.93 16.12
C LEU A 29 14.34 125.06 15.07
N PRO A 30 13.99 124.93 13.76
CA PRO A 30 13.78 123.75 12.89
C PRO A 30 14.38 123.89 11.46
N GLY A 31 14.32 122.81 10.66
CA GLY A 31 14.55 122.81 9.20
C GLY A 31 13.72 121.74 8.48
N GLN A 32 12.45 122.06 8.20
CA GLN A 32 11.44 121.24 7.50
C GLN A 32 11.71 121.20 5.98
N LYS A 33 11.80 119.99 5.39
CA LYS A 33 11.22 119.62 4.06
C LYS A 33 11.51 118.17 3.58
N THR A 34 12.39 117.41 4.24
CA THR A 34 12.76 116.04 3.80
C THR A 34 12.03 114.90 4.55
N CYS A 35 11.11 115.19 5.47
CA CYS A 35 10.52 114.18 6.36
C CYS A 35 9.26 113.48 5.78
N ARG A 36 8.40 114.18 5.04
CA ARG A 36 7.08 113.65 4.62
C ARG A 36 7.16 112.55 3.54
N LYS A 37 8.05 112.70 2.55
CA LYS A 37 8.23 111.68 1.49
C LYS A 37 8.88 110.41 2.04
N THR A 38 9.85 110.56 2.92
CA THR A 38 10.55 109.44 3.57
C THR A 38 9.61 108.63 4.46
N VAL A 39 8.77 109.29 5.27
CA VAL A 39 7.76 108.61 6.10
C VAL A 39 6.73 107.85 5.25
N LEU A 40 6.25 108.45 4.16
CA LEU A 40 5.34 107.78 3.23
C LEU A 40 5.99 106.57 2.55
N LEU A 41 7.28 106.67 2.18
CA LEU A 41 8.03 105.54 1.60
C LEU A 41 8.22 104.42 2.62
N PHE A 42 8.53 104.74 3.89
CA PHE A 42 8.64 103.76 4.96
C PHE A 42 7.31 103.05 5.24
N ILE A 43 6.19 103.78 5.30
CA ILE A 43 4.87 103.18 5.46
C ILE A 43 4.55 102.27 4.27
N PHE A 44 4.86 102.70 3.05
CA PHE A 44 4.62 101.90 1.86
C PHE A 44 5.49 100.62 1.83
N VAL A 45 6.76 100.71 2.20
CA VAL A 45 7.66 99.56 2.34
C VAL A 45 7.21 98.61 3.46
N LEU A 46 6.72 99.15 4.59
CA LEU A 46 6.14 98.33 5.66
C LEU A 46 4.88 97.62 5.21
N LEU A 47 3.99 98.29 4.48
CA LEU A 47 2.77 97.67 3.94
C LEU A 47 3.09 96.59 2.90
N ILE A 48 4.07 96.82 2.02
CA ILE A 48 4.55 95.80 1.08
C ILE A 48 5.18 94.63 1.83
N SER A 49 6.01 94.89 2.84
CA SER A 49 6.63 93.85 3.66
C SER A 49 5.56 92.98 4.34
N VAL A 50 4.58 93.61 5.00
CA VAL A 50 3.47 92.90 5.66
C VAL A 50 2.66 92.09 4.63
N ALA A 51 2.41 92.63 3.44
CA ALA A 51 1.73 91.90 2.37
C ALA A 51 2.56 90.70 1.88
N LEU A 52 3.87 90.86 1.68
CA LEU A 52 4.77 89.78 1.25
C LEU A 52 4.86 88.68 2.31
N TRP A 53 5.08 89.04 3.58
CA TRP A 53 5.09 88.08 4.68
C TRP A 53 3.72 87.40 4.87
N GLY A 54 2.62 88.13 4.67
CA GLY A 54 1.26 87.58 4.69
C GLY A 54 1.03 86.56 3.56
N THR A 55 1.46 86.85 2.34
CA THR A 55 1.36 85.91 1.21
C THR A 55 2.27 84.70 1.38
N LEU A 56 3.48 84.88 1.91
CA LEU A 56 4.41 83.78 2.18
C LEU A 56 3.87 82.85 3.27
N LEU A 57 3.29 83.41 4.34
CA LEU A 57 2.64 82.64 5.39
C LEU A 57 1.41 81.91 4.84
N PHE A 58 0.60 82.56 4.00
CA PHE A 58 -0.54 81.91 3.35
C PHE A 58 -0.10 80.73 2.48
N LEU A 59 0.93 80.90 1.64
CA LEU A 59 1.49 79.83 0.82
C LEU A 59 2.10 78.70 1.66
N PHE A 60 2.76 79.04 2.77
CA PHE A 60 3.28 78.05 3.70
C PHE A 60 2.16 77.25 4.35
N LEU A 61 1.09 77.91 4.79
CA LEU A 61 -0.08 77.24 5.37
C LEU A 61 -0.83 76.39 4.35
N THR A 62 -0.96 76.82 3.09
CA THR A 62 -1.58 76.00 2.04
C THR A 62 -0.72 74.78 1.71
N ARG A 63 0.60 74.92 1.62
CA ARG A 63 1.52 73.78 1.41
C ARG A 63 1.56 72.83 2.59
N PHE A 64 1.55 73.36 3.82
CA PHE A 64 1.48 72.55 5.02
C PHE A 64 0.17 71.75 5.08
N LYS A 65 -0.95 72.36 4.66
CA LYS A 65 -2.24 71.68 4.56
C LYS A 65 -2.25 70.58 3.49
N GLU A 66 -1.63 70.81 2.33
CA GLU A 66 -1.45 69.79 1.29
C GLU A 66 -0.60 68.60 1.81
N ILE A 67 0.54 68.89 2.45
CA ILE A 67 1.42 67.86 3.03
C ILE A 67 0.70 67.08 4.13
N ALA A 68 -0.09 67.75 4.98
CA ALA A 68 -0.88 67.10 6.02
C ALA A 68 -1.96 66.17 5.44
N GLN A 69 -2.66 66.61 4.38
CA GLN A 69 -3.64 65.77 3.69
C GLN A 69 -2.99 64.58 2.97
N ASP A 70 -1.80 64.75 2.40
CA ASP A 70 -1.07 63.66 1.77
C ASP A 70 -0.50 62.67 2.81
N LEU A 71 -0.12 63.14 4.00
CA LEU A 71 0.27 62.28 5.13
C LEU A 71 -0.90 61.42 5.62
N GLU A 72 -2.10 62.00 5.70
CA GLU A 72 -3.31 61.32 6.15
C GLU A 72 -3.73 60.22 5.15
N LYS A 73 -3.63 60.50 3.84
CA LYS A 73 -3.84 59.50 2.78
C LYS A 73 -2.82 58.36 2.82
N LEU A 74 -1.56 58.64 3.15
CA LEU A 74 -0.52 57.62 3.32
C LEU A 74 -0.81 56.74 4.55
N GLN A 75 -1.32 57.34 5.62
CA GLN A 75 -1.73 56.60 6.82
C GLN A 75 -2.94 55.69 6.55
N GLU A 76 -3.90 56.14 5.73
CA GLU A 76 -5.00 55.29 5.25
C GLU A 76 -4.52 54.19 4.28
N PHE A 77 -3.56 54.47 3.40
CA PHE A 77 -2.99 53.47 2.49
C PHE A 77 -2.24 52.35 3.25
N CYS A 78 -1.50 52.70 4.30
CA CYS A 78 -0.85 51.72 5.18
C CYS A 78 -1.85 50.93 6.04
N ALA A 79 -2.97 51.54 6.45
CA ALA A 79 -4.05 50.85 7.17
C ALA A 79 -4.85 49.91 6.25
N TYR A 80 -5.03 50.28 4.98
CA TYR A 80 -5.68 49.47 3.94
C TYR A 80 -4.81 48.29 3.48
N HIS A 81 -3.49 48.48 3.40
CA HIS A 81 -2.53 47.41 3.09
C HIS A 81 -2.06 46.60 4.30
N ASN A 82 -2.57 46.88 5.51
CA ASN A 82 -2.62 45.88 6.57
C ASN A 82 -3.74 44.86 6.26
N ASP A 83 -3.71 44.37 5.03
CA ASP A 83 -4.72 43.53 4.43
C ASP A 83 -4.68 42.20 5.16
N SER A 84 -5.76 41.91 5.89
CA SER A 84 -5.95 40.66 6.62
C SER A 84 -5.60 39.46 5.74
N GLY A 85 -5.78 39.55 4.42
CA GLY A 85 -5.37 38.54 3.46
C GLY A 85 -3.86 38.23 3.44
N ILE A 86 -2.99 39.24 3.32
CA ILE A 86 -1.54 39.04 3.20
C ILE A 86 -0.94 38.50 4.52
N VAL A 87 -1.37 39.05 5.66
CA VAL A 87 -0.91 38.57 6.98
C VAL A 87 -1.39 37.13 7.22
N THR A 88 -2.61 36.78 6.83
CA THR A 88 -3.11 35.41 6.88
C THR A 88 -2.32 34.48 5.96
N ILE A 89 -1.99 34.91 4.73
CA ILE A 89 -1.18 34.13 3.79
C ILE A 89 0.23 33.89 4.34
N ILE A 90 0.90 34.91 4.86
CA ILE A 90 2.24 34.76 5.47
C ILE A 90 2.18 33.79 6.66
N SER A 91 1.16 33.93 7.51
CA SER A 91 0.96 33.03 8.64
C SER A 91 0.66 31.59 8.19
N GLN A 92 -0.08 31.41 7.10
CA GLN A 92 -0.36 30.10 6.51
C GLN A 92 0.91 29.48 5.91
N LEU A 93 1.70 30.25 5.17
CA LEU A 93 2.97 29.80 4.61
C LEU A 93 3.98 29.40 5.69
N GLN A 94 4.03 30.12 6.81
CA GLN A 94 4.87 29.75 7.95
C GLN A 94 4.39 28.45 8.62
N ARG A 95 3.08 28.25 8.76
CA ARG A 95 2.52 26.98 9.25
C ARG A 95 2.85 25.82 8.31
N ASP A 96 2.67 26.02 7.01
CA ASP A 96 2.93 25.00 6.00
C ASP A 96 4.42 24.65 5.94
N GLN A 97 5.31 25.64 6.01
CA GLN A 97 6.75 25.44 6.11
C GLN A 97 7.14 24.66 7.38
N TRP A 98 6.53 24.99 8.53
CA TRP A 98 6.78 24.28 9.78
C TRP A 98 6.28 22.83 9.71
N ASN A 99 5.07 22.60 9.19
CA ASN A 99 4.51 21.27 8.97
C ASN A 99 5.39 20.42 8.04
N LEU A 100 5.85 21.01 6.94
CA LEU A 100 6.73 20.33 5.98
C LEU A 100 8.05 19.92 6.67
N LYS A 101 8.68 20.85 7.39
CA LYS A 101 9.96 20.60 8.06
C LYS A 101 9.87 19.48 9.11
N ASN A 102 8.75 19.38 9.82
CA ASN A 102 8.56 18.35 10.83
C ASN A 102 8.18 16.98 10.26
N ASN A 103 7.55 16.94 9.08
CA ASN A 103 7.17 15.69 8.43
C ASN A 103 8.32 15.08 7.60
N VAL A 104 9.27 15.88 7.13
CA VAL A 104 10.43 15.42 6.33
C VAL A 104 11.23 14.28 7.01
N PRO A 105 11.56 14.32 8.31
CA PRO A 105 12.24 13.20 8.98
C PRO A 105 11.42 11.90 8.98
N GLN A 106 10.10 11.98 9.16
CA GLN A 106 9.22 10.81 9.11
C GLN A 106 9.17 10.22 7.71
N LEU A 107 9.10 11.08 6.68
CA LEU A 107 9.13 10.66 5.29
C LEU A 107 10.47 10.03 4.90
N SER A 108 11.59 10.60 5.36
CA SER A 108 12.93 10.04 5.17
C SER A 108 13.07 8.67 5.84
N LYS A 109 12.56 8.51 7.06
CA LYS A 109 12.52 7.21 7.75
C LYS A 109 11.67 6.19 7.00
N ALA A 110 10.49 6.59 6.51
CA ALA A 110 9.63 5.74 5.70
C ALA A 110 10.31 5.32 4.39
N LEU A 111 11.00 6.25 3.71
CA LEU A 111 11.75 5.97 2.49
C LEU A 111 12.89 4.97 2.74
N ASN A 112 13.68 5.16 3.79
CA ASN A 112 14.75 4.23 4.15
C ASN A 112 14.21 2.84 4.47
N LYS A 113 13.08 2.76 5.19
CA LYS A 113 12.41 1.49 5.47
C LYS A 113 11.94 0.81 4.19
N LEU A 114 11.31 1.55 3.27
CA LEU A 114 10.89 1.01 1.97
C LEU A 114 12.09 0.50 1.16
N GLN A 115 13.23 1.19 1.25
CA GLN A 115 14.45 0.78 0.56
C GLN A 115 15.04 -0.51 1.17
N GLU A 116 15.00 -0.68 2.49
CA GLU A 116 15.38 -1.92 3.19
C GLU A 116 14.40 -3.08 2.89
N ASP A 117 13.10 -2.80 2.85
CA ASP A 117 12.10 -3.78 2.46
C ASP A 117 12.33 -4.23 1.01
N GLN A 118 12.69 -3.29 0.11
CA GLN A 118 13.02 -3.61 -1.28
C GLN A 118 14.28 -4.49 -1.40
N THR A 119 15.34 -4.21 -0.65
CA THR A 119 16.56 -5.06 -0.68
C THR A 119 16.27 -6.45 -0.11
N THR A 120 15.47 -6.52 0.96
CA THR A 120 15.02 -7.79 1.54
C THR A 120 14.18 -8.60 0.54
N MET A 121 13.26 -7.95 -0.17
CA MET A 121 12.44 -8.58 -1.22
C MET A 121 13.30 -9.10 -2.39
N LYS A 122 14.29 -8.33 -2.85
CA LYS A 122 15.23 -8.77 -3.88
C LYS A 122 16.05 -9.99 -3.45
N SER A 123 16.53 -10.00 -2.21
CA SER A 123 17.25 -11.15 -1.64
C SER A 123 16.36 -12.40 -1.60
N LYS A 124 15.11 -12.27 -1.14
CA LYS A 124 14.14 -13.37 -1.12
C LYS A 124 13.82 -13.89 -2.53
N ALA A 125 13.67 -12.99 -3.51
CA ALA A 125 13.45 -13.38 -4.90
C ALA A 125 14.60 -14.24 -5.43
N SER A 126 15.85 -13.81 -5.22
CA SER A 126 17.03 -14.58 -5.61
C SER A 126 17.10 -15.95 -4.90
N GLN A 127 16.66 -16.03 -3.63
CA GLN A 127 16.59 -17.30 -2.92
C GLN A 127 15.53 -18.24 -3.52
N ILE A 128 14.38 -17.71 -3.93
CA ILE A 128 13.33 -18.48 -4.61
C ILE A 128 13.84 -18.99 -5.96
N ASP A 129 14.53 -18.17 -6.74
CA ASP A 129 15.12 -18.59 -8.02
C ASP A 129 16.09 -19.76 -7.81
N GLN A 130 16.95 -19.68 -6.80
CA GLN A 130 17.87 -20.77 -6.46
C GLN A 130 17.15 -22.06 -5.99
N GLN A 131 15.98 -21.93 -5.37
CA GLN A 131 15.15 -23.08 -5.00
C GLN A 131 14.47 -23.68 -6.23
N LEU A 132 14.03 -22.85 -7.17
CA LEU A 132 13.41 -23.29 -8.42
C LEU A 132 14.40 -24.09 -9.26
N ASP A 133 15.64 -23.61 -9.41
CA ASP A 133 16.71 -24.32 -10.13
C ASP A 133 16.99 -25.70 -9.51
N ARG A 134 17.00 -25.78 -8.17
CA ARG A 134 17.18 -27.05 -7.44
C ARG A 134 16.02 -28.01 -7.69
N LEU A 135 14.79 -27.53 -7.62
CA LEU A 135 13.61 -28.36 -7.89
C LEU A 135 13.58 -28.86 -9.33
N GLU A 136 14.05 -28.07 -10.29
CA GLU A 136 14.11 -28.47 -11.69
C GLU A 136 15.22 -29.53 -11.93
N ALA A 137 16.35 -29.41 -11.24
CA ALA A 137 17.38 -30.45 -11.22
C ALA A 137 16.84 -31.76 -10.61
N ASP A 138 16.16 -31.68 -9.46
CA ASP A 138 15.58 -32.85 -8.78
C ASP A 138 14.49 -33.51 -9.63
N LYS A 139 13.62 -32.73 -10.28
CA LYS A 139 12.63 -33.23 -11.24
C LYS A 139 13.30 -34.01 -12.38
N THR A 140 14.41 -33.50 -12.90
CA THR A 140 15.16 -34.13 -14.00
C THR A 140 15.87 -35.41 -13.55
N ALA A 141 16.44 -35.41 -12.35
CA ALA A 141 17.04 -36.58 -11.73
C ALA A 141 15.99 -37.68 -11.49
N PHE A 142 14.85 -37.31 -10.89
CA PHE A 142 13.74 -38.23 -10.63
C PHE A 142 13.20 -38.85 -11.92
N LYS A 143 12.99 -38.04 -12.97
CA LYS A 143 12.59 -38.53 -14.30
C LYS A 143 13.57 -39.57 -14.85
N SER A 144 14.86 -39.34 -14.69
CA SER A 144 15.91 -40.26 -15.15
C SER A 144 15.92 -41.56 -14.36
N GLN A 145 15.73 -41.49 -13.03
CA GLN A 145 15.61 -42.66 -12.17
C GLN A 145 14.41 -43.53 -12.56
N VAL A 146 13.22 -42.92 -12.66
CA VAL A 146 11.99 -43.62 -13.04
C VAL A 146 12.14 -44.30 -14.41
N LEU A 147 12.79 -43.63 -15.37
CA LEU A 147 13.05 -44.22 -16.68
C LEU A 147 13.99 -45.43 -16.60
N ASN A 148 15.04 -45.36 -15.77
CA ASN A 148 15.97 -46.46 -15.58
C ASN A 148 15.29 -47.69 -14.91
N GLU A 149 14.49 -47.45 -13.88
CA GLU A 149 13.71 -48.50 -13.23
C GLU A 149 12.70 -49.14 -14.20
N LYS A 150 12.00 -48.32 -15.01
CA LYS A 150 11.11 -48.81 -16.06
C LYS A 150 11.84 -49.67 -17.09
N ASN A 151 13.01 -49.25 -17.55
CA ASN A 151 13.81 -50.03 -18.49
C ASN A 151 14.27 -51.36 -17.88
N THR A 152 14.67 -51.35 -16.61
CA THR A 152 15.08 -52.56 -15.86
C THR A 152 13.91 -53.53 -15.72
N ALA A 153 12.73 -53.04 -15.35
CA ALA A 153 11.52 -53.85 -15.25
C ALA A 153 11.09 -54.41 -16.62
N THR A 154 11.24 -53.63 -17.69
CA THR A 154 10.94 -54.06 -19.07
C THR A 154 11.88 -55.19 -19.50
N GLN A 155 13.19 -55.06 -19.25
CA GLN A 155 14.17 -56.12 -19.54
C GLN A 155 13.91 -57.38 -18.73
N ALA A 156 13.57 -57.25 -17.44
CA ALA A 156 13.21 -58.39 -16.60
C ALA A 156 11.96 -59.11 -17.14
N ARG A 157 10.97 -58.36 -17.61
CA ARG A 157 9.77 -58.91 -18.26
C ARG A 157 10.11 -59.64 -19.56
N GLU A 158 10.92 -59.06 -20.44
CA GLU A 158 11.33 -59.71 -21.70
C GLU A 158 12.08 -61.02 -21.43
N LYS A 159 13.00 -61.02 -20.45
CA LYS A 159 13.72 -62.23 -20.04
C LYS A 159 12.77 -63.30 -19.50
N LEU A 160 11.80 -62.91 -18.68
CA LEU A 160 10.78 -63.83 -18.17
C LEU A 160 9.92 -64.40 -19.32
N GLN A 161 9.57 -63.57 -20.30
CA GLN A 161 8.86 -64.03 -21.49
C GLN A 161 9.68 -65.06 -22.28
N GLU A 162 10.99 -64.85 -22.45
CA GLU A 162 11.87 -65.83 -23.13
C GLU A 162 11.92 -67.17 -22.40
N GLU A 163 12.02 -67.16 -21.07
CA GLU A 163 11.99 -68.38 -20.24
C GLU A 163 10.65 -69.11 -20.35
N ILE A 164 9.53 -68.37 -20.36
CA ILE A 164 8.19 -68.95 -20.56
C ILE A 164 8.10 -69.63 -21.93
N GLU A 165 8.59 -69.00 -23.00
CA GLU A 165 8.59 -69.58 -24.36
C GLU A 165 9.45 -70.85 -24.45
N LYS A 166 10.61 -70.86 -23.77
CA LYS A 166 11.46 -72.07 -23.66
C LYS A 166 10.72 -73.20 -22.97
N LEU A 167 10.15 -72.94 -21.79
CA LEU A 167 9.39 -73.94 -21.03
C LEU A 167 8.18 -74.45 -21.81
N TRP A 168 7.48 -73.57 -22.52
CA TRP A 168 6.36 -73.95 -23.39
C TRP A 168 6.79 -74.92 -24.48
N THR A 169 7.92 -74.65 -25.13
CA THR A 169 8.50 -75.52 -26.17
C THR A 169 8.90 -76.89 -25.62
N GLU A 170 9.48 -76.94 -24.42
CA GLU A 170 9.83 -78.19 -23.73
C GLU A 170 8.59 -79.01 -23.35
N PHE A 171 7.56 -78.35 -22.78
CA PHE A 171 6.29 -78.99 -22.44
C PHE A 171 5.62 -79.60 -23.68
N GLN A 172 5.60 -78.89 -24.82
CA GLN A 172 5.06 -79.43 -26.06
C GLN A 172 5.83 -80.67 -26.55
N ARG A 173 7.16 -80.67 -26.43
CA ARG A 173 8.01 -81.81 -26.80
C ARG A 173 7.75 -83.03 -25.91
N ALA A 174 7.60 -82.83 -24.61
CA ALA A 174 7.36 -83.91 -23.65
C ALA A 174 6.00 -84.61 -23.83
N ASN A 175 4.96 -83.87 -24.26
CA ASN A 175 3.62 -84.41 -24.46
C ASN A 175 3.35 -84.96 -25.87
N GLY A 176 4.33 -84.90 -26.79
CA GLY A 176 4.19 -85.45 -28.13
C GLY A 176 3.12 -84.77 -29.01
N TRP A 177 2.70 -83.56 -28.66
CA TRP A 177 1.73 -82.80 -29.45
C TRP A 177 2.38 -82.34 -30.76
N ARG A 178 1.89 -82.85 -31.88
CA ARG A 178 2.27 -82.38 -33.22
C ARG A 178 1.54 -81.05 -33.45
N VAL A 179 2.29 -79.97 -33.69
CA VAL A 179 1.73 -78.62 -33.92
C VAL A 179 0.66 -78.69 -35.02
N LEU A 180 -0.61 -78.52 -34.66
CA LEU A 180 -1.66 -78.23 -35.63
C LEU A 180 -1.52 -76.77 -36.06
N PRO A 181 -1.68 -76.42 -37.35
CA PRO A 181 -1.48 -75.06 -37.86
C PRO A 181 -2.34 -73.95 -37.23
N SER A 182 -3.25 -74.30 -36.32
CA SER A 182 -4.15 -73.39 -35.61
C SER A 182 -3.91 -73.35 -34.09
N SER A 183 -2.78 -73.87 -33.58
CA SER A 183 -2.46 -73.71 -32.16
C SER A 183 -2.20 -72.22 -31.86
N PRO A 184 -2.95 -71.60 -30.93
CA PRO A 184 -2.73 -70.20 -30.59
C PRO A 184 -1.34 -70.05 -29.97
N SER A 185 -0.59 -69.04 -30.42
CA SER A 185 0.70 -68.70 -29.82
C SER A 185 0.51 -68.32 -28.34
N PRO A 186 1.49 -68.57 -27.46
CA PRO A 186 1.45 -68.22 -26.03
C PRO A 186 1.09 -66.75 -25.75
N THR A 187 1.35 -65.84 -26.69
CA THR A 187 0.92 -64.43 -26.65
C THR A 187 -0.61 -64.26 -26.70
N SER A 188 -1.32 -65.13 -27.43
CA SER A 188 -2.78 -65.10 -27.55
C SER A 188 -3.50 -65.68 -26.34
N THR A 189 -2.94 -66.73 -25.72
CA THR A 189 -3.45 -67.29 -24.45
C THR A 189 -3.17 -66.36 -23.29
N ALA A 190 -2.05 -65.64 -23.26
CA ALA A 190 -1.78 -64.59 -22.27
C ALA A 190 -2.72 -63.37 -22.43
N SER A 191 -3.05 -62.97 -23.67
CA SER A 191 -4.06 -61.92 -23.93
C SER A 191 -5.49 -62.37 -23.60
N GLN A 192 -5.80 -63.65 -23.77
CA GLN A 192 -7.09 -64.23 -23.38
C GLN A 192 -7.20 -64.42 -21.86
N LEU A 193 -6.10 -64.72 -21.18
CA LEU A 193 -6.00 -64.74 -19.72
C LEU A 193 -6.04 -63.34 -19.12
N SER A 194 -5.44 -62.31 -19.76
CA SER A 194 -5.55 -60.92 -19.31
C SER A 194 -6.98 -60.39 -19.49
N GLN A 195 -7.62 -60.64 -20.63
CA GLN A 195 -9.05 -60.33 -20.83
C GLN A 195 -9.97 -61.14 -19.91
N GLY A 196 -9.54 -62.33 -19.48
CA GLY A 196 -10.23 -63.14 -18.46
C GLY A 196 -10.07 -62.58 -17.05
N LEU A 197 -8.89 -62.04 -16.71
CA LEU A 197 -8.65 -61.31 -15.45
C LEU A 197 -9.43 -59.99 -15.42
N ASP A 198 -9.45 -59.22 -16.51
CA ASP A 198 -10.23 -57.97 -16.61
C ASP A 198 -11.74 -58.23 -16.44
N ARG A 199 -12.24 -59.40 -16.86
CA ARG A 199 -13.64 -59.83 -16.65
C ARG A 199 -13.93 -60.39 -15.25
N LEU A 200 -12.91 -60.87 -14.54
CA LEU A 200 -13.02 -61.26 -13.13
C LEU A 200 -12.86 -60.04 -12.20
N GLU A 201 -12.27 -58.95 -12.67
CA GLU A 201 -12.18 -57.66 -11.98
C GLU A 201 -13.53 -56.92 -11.95
N GLU A 202 -14.42 -57.14 -12.94
CA GLU A 202 -15.77 -56.53 -12.95
C GLU A 202 -16.76 -57.19 -11.96
N ASP A 203 -16.60 -58.47 -11.61
CA ASP A 203 -17.48 -59.20 -10.67
C ASP A 203 -17.01 -59.13 -9.19
N HIS A 204 -15.93 -58.39 -8.93
CA HIS A 204 -15.44 -58.06 -7.59
C HIS A 204 -15.50 -56.56 -7.28
N THR A 205 -16.54 -55.87 -7.75
CA THR A 205 -16.87 -54.50 -7.28
C THR A 205 -17.63 -54.49 -5.95
N THR A 206 -17.46 -55.50 -5.10
CA THR A 206 -17.86 -55.45 -3.67
C THR A 206 -16.97 -56.37 -2.81
N MET A 207 -15.68 -56.06 -2.68
CA MET A 207 -14.95 -56.36 -1.44
C MET A 207 -13.98 -55.22 -1.13
N PRO A 208 -13.93 -54.73 0.12
CA PRO A 208 -13.14 -53.57 0.49
C PRO A 208 -11.66 -53.93 0.37
N THR A 209 -10.97 -53.35 -0.60
CA THR A 209 -9.51 -53.27 -0.56
C THR A 209 -9.17 -52.56 0.75
N GLN A 210 -8.53 -53.28 1.68
CA GLN A 210 -7.77 -52.67 2.77
C GLN A 210 -6.55 -51.94 2.20
N GLY A 211 -6.78 -50.96 1.32
CA GLY A 211 -5.88 -49.84 1.20
C GLY A 211 -6.03 -49.07 2.49
N SER A 212 -4.93 -48.89 3.23
CA SER A 212 -4.89 -48.09 4.46
C SER A 212 -5.71 -46.82 4.26
N VAL A 213 -6.87 -46.73 4.90
CA VAL A 213 -7.69 -45.53 4.83
C VAL A 213 -6.92 -44.48 5.62
N CYS A 214 -6.34 -43.50 4.93
CA CYS A 214 -5.66 -42.40 5.61
C CYS A 214 -6.72 -41.58 6.36
N THR A 215 -6.78 -41.77 7.69
CA THR A 215 -7.75 -41.12 8.57
C THR A 215 -7.10 -40.24 9.65
N ASN A 216 -5.77 -40.10 9.63
CA ASN A 216 -5.07 -39.34 10.66
C ASN A 216 -5.07 -37.85 10.28
N CYS A 217 -5.54 -37.03 11.23
CA CYS A 217 -5.49 -35.57 11.15
C CYS A 217 -4.74 -35.01 12.36
N PRO A 218 -4.04 -33.87 12.21
CA PRO A 218 -3.43 -33.20 13.36
C PRO A 218 -4.48 -32.74 14.38
N GLU A 219 -4.03 -32.40 15.58
CA GLU A 219 -4.86 -31.79 16.61
C GLU A 219 -5.57 -30.53 16.07
N ASP A 220 -6.83 -30.32 16.46
CA ASP A 220 -7.73 -29.26 15.99
C ASP A 220 -8.16 -29.32 14.51
N TRP A 221 -7.73 -30.35 13.76
CA TRP A 221 -8.24 -30.62 12.42
C TRP A 221 -9.38 -31.64 12.45
N GLN A 222 -10.41 -31.41 11.63
CA GLN A 222 -11.54 -32.31 11.49
C GLN A 222 -11.32 -33.21 10.28
N LEU A 223 -11.43 -34.53 10.45
CA LEU A 223 -11.41 -35.47 9.33
C LEU A 223 -12.76 -35.47 8.61
N PHE A 224 -12.73 -35.36 7.28
CA PHE A 224 -13.86 -35.73 6.45
C PHE A 224 -13.36 -36.39 5.16
N GLN A 225 -13.81 -37.62 4.93
CA GLN A 225 -13.31 -38.49 3.87
C GLN A 225 -11.78 -38.68 3.98
N LYS A 226 -11.01 -38.27 2.97
CA LYS A 226 -9.54 -38.42 2.91
C LYS A 226 -8.80 -37.10 3.14
N LYS A 227 -9.47 -36.11 3.73
CA LYS A 227 -8.93 -34.77 3.97
C LYS A 227 -9.16 -34.34 5.42
N CYS A 228 -8.25 -33.50 5.89
CA CYS A 228 -8.33 -32.80 7.16
C CYS A 228 -8.70 -31.35 6.91
N TYR A 229 -9.56 -30.78 7.75
CA TYR A 229 -10.01 -29.39 7.64
C TYR A 229 -9.76 -28.61 8.94
N PHE A 230 -9.26 -27.39 8.81
CA PHE A 230 -9.05 -26.46 9.92
C PHE A 230 -9.90 -25.21 9.74
N PHE A 231 -10.54 -24.77 10.82
CA PHE A 231 -11.50 -23.66 10.82
C PHE A 231 -10.92 -22.48 11.62
N GLY A 232 -10.33 -21.52 10.91
CA GLY A 232 -9.79 -20.30 11.50
C GLY A 232 -10.90 -19.33 11.94
N LYS A 233 -10.68 -18.60 13.04
CA LYS A 233 -11.68 -17.73 13.69
C LYS A 233 -11.22 -16.29 13.90
N GLU A 234 -10.23 -15.86 13.13
CA GLU A 234 -9.68 -14.50 13.17
C GLU A 234 -10.02 -13.74 11.89
N SER A 235 -10.09 -12.41 11.98
CA SER A 235 -10.31 -11.55 10.81
C SER A 235 -9.06 -11.51 9.93
N LYS A 236 -9.21 -11.84 8.65
CA LYS A 236 -8.13 -11.85 7.65
C LYS A 236 -8.63 -11.39 6.28
N THR A 237 -7.76 -10.77 5.50
CA THR A 237 -7.94 -10.71 4.04
C THR A 237 -7.78 -12.07 3.41
N TRP A 238 -8.26 -12.26 2.17
CA TRP A 238 -8.13 -13.55 1.48
C TRP A 238 -6.67 -14.00 1.38
N SER A 239 -5.76 -13.09 1.03
CA SER A 239 -4.32 -13.36 0.95
C SER A 239 -3.71 -13.74 2.30
N GLN A 240 -4.13 -13.08 3.39
CA GLN A 240 -3.69 -13.43 4.75
C GLN A 240 -4.21 -14.81 5.18
N ALA A 241 -5.45 -15.14 4.82
CA ALA A 241 -6.04 -16.45 5.08
C ALA A 241 -5.33 -17.57 4.28
N LYS A 242 -5.02 -17.33 3.01
CA LYS A 242 -4.18 -18.22 2.18
C LYS A 242 -2.83 -18.47 2.85
N PHE A 243 -2.14 -17.42 3.28
CA PHE A 243 -0.86 -17.55 3.97
C PHE A 243 -0.98 -18.30 5.31
N ALA A 244 -2.06 -18.07 6.06
CA ALA A 244 -2.33 -18.81 7.29
C ALA A 244 -2.46 -20.32 7.03
N CYS A 245 -3.17 -20.74 5.97
CA CYS A 245 -3.25 -22.15 5.61
C CYS A 245 -1.91 -22.73 5.18
N ILE A 246 -1.10 -21.98 4.43
CA ILE A 246 0.25 -22.40 4.03
C ILE A 246 1.13 -22.64 5.28
N ASN A 247 1.07 -21.75 6.27
CA ASN A 247 1.81 -21.91 7.52
C ASN A 247 1.38 -23.15 8.34
N LEU A 248 0.17 -23.65 8.12
CA LEU A 248 -0.35 -24.88 8.72
C LEU A 248 -0.13 -26.13 7.82
N GLN A 249 0.77 -26.01 6.83
CA GLN A 249 1.09 -27.03 5.84
C GLN A 249 -0.16 -27.52 5.07
N GLY A 250 -1.07 -26.60 4.76
CA GLY A 250 -2.26 -26.83 3.96
C GLY A 250 -2.51 -25.69 2.98
N ARG A 251 -3.75 -25.55 2.56
CA ARG A 251 -4.21 -24.51 1.62
C ARG A 251 -5.65 -24.12 1.93
N LEU A 252 -6.13 -23.01 1.39
CA LEU A 252 -7.57 -22.72 1.46
C LEU A 252 -8.37 -23.85 0.80
N VAL A 253 -9.53 -24.18 1.39
CA VAL A 253 -10.32 -25.33 0.99
C VAL A 253 -10.82 -25.24 -0.45
N SER A 254 -10.79 -26.37 -1.16
CA SER A 254 -11.40 -26.54 -2.48
C SER A 254 -12.53 -27.54 -2.41
N ILE A 255 -13.74 -27.07 -2.73
CA ILE A 255 -15.00 -27.80 -2.52
C ILE A 255 -15.41 -28.45 -3.84
N LYS A 256 -15.36 -29.79 -3.88
CA LYS A 256 -15.52 -30.58 -5.12
C LYS A 256 -16.78 -31.43 -5.15
N SER A 257 -17.55 -31.43 -4.06
CA SER A 257 -18.77 -32.23 -3.95
C SER A 257 -19.81 -31.60 -3.03
N LYS A 258 -21.06 -32.02 -3.20
CA LYS A 258 -22.18 -31.59 -2.35
C LYS A 258 -22.01 -32.09 -0.91
N GLU A 259 -21.44 -33.28 -0.73
CA GLU A 259 -21.20 -33.91 0.56
C GLU A 259 -20.13 -33.13 1.34
N GLU A 260 -19.04 -32.73 0.68
CA GLU A 260 -18.01 -31.86 1.25
C GLU A 260 -18.58 -30.47 1.60
N GLN A 261 -19.39 -29.88 0.71
CA GLN A 261 -20.08 -28.62 1.01
C GLN A 261 -20.97 -28.74 2.25
N ALA A 262 -21.73 -29.83 2.39
CA ALA A 262 -22.62 -30.05 3.53
C ALA A 262 -21.83 -30.17 4.84
N PHE A 263 -20.73 -30.92 4.83
CA PHE A 263 -19.80 -31.03 5.97
C PHE A 263 -19.24 -29.67 6.38
N LEU A 264 -18.75 -28.88 5.41
CA LEU A 264 -18.18 -27.56 5.67
C LEU A 264 -19.23 -26.59 6.21
N THR A 265 -20.44 -26.61 5.65
CA THR A 265 -21.55 -25.75 6.10
C THR A 265 -21.91 -25.99 7.56
N GLN A 266 -21.85 -27.25 8.03
CA GLN A 266 -22.12 -27.60 9.43
C GLN A 266 -21.06 -27.06 10.40
N LYS A 267 -19.80 -26.95 9.96
CA LYS A 267 -18.65 -26.64 10.82
C LYS A 267 -18.16 -25.20 10.68
N ALA A 268 -18.52 -24.53 9.60
CA ALA A 268 -18.08 -23.17 9.31
C ALA A 268 -18.57 -22.14 10.33
N SER A 269 -17.89 -20.99 10.33
CA SER A 269 -18.25 -19.87 11.19
C SER A 269 -19.62 -19.32 10.85
N GLN A 270 -20.38 -18.91 11.87
CA GLN A 270 -21.62 -18.13 11.68
C GLN A 270 -21.39 -16.73 11.12
N LYS A 271 -20.14 -16.35 10.87
CA LYS A 271 -19.77 -15.07 10.25
C LYS A 271 -19.32 -15.19 8.80
N GLY A 272 -19.41 -16.39 8.21
CA GLY A 272 -18.89 -16.69 6.87
C GLY A 272 -17.37 -16.86 6.87
N SER A 273 -16.84 -17.56 5.87
CA SER A 273 -15.44 -17.98 5.82
C SER A 273 -14.84 -17.84 4.42
N TRP A 274 -13.59 -17.39 4.32
CA TRP A 274 -12.84 -17.48 3.08
C TRP A 274 -12.65 -18.93 2.63
N ILE A 275 -12.84 -19.16 1.32
CA ILE A 275 -12.55 -20.44 0.66
C ILE A 275 -11.53 -20.23 -0.47
N GLY A 276 -11.06 -21.32 -1.07
CA GLY A 276 -9.97 -21.30 -2.03
C GLY A 276 -10.35 -20.98 -3.48
N LEU A 277 -11.57 -20.55 -3.76
CA LEU A 277 -12.01 -20.20 -5.12
C LEU A 277 -11.69 -18.73 -5.41
N ARG A 278 -11.24 -18.44 -6.63
CA ARG A 278 -10.84 -17.10 -7.10
C ARG A 278 -10.85 -17.03 -8.62
N ASP A 279 -10.89 -15.83 -9.18
CA ASP A 279 -10.74 -15.56 -10.62
C ASP A 279 -9.72 -14.42 -10.89
N LEU A 280 -8.80 -14.20 -9.94
CA LEU A 280 -7.67 -13.26 -10.01
C LEU A 280 -6.83 -13.30 -11.30
N ASP A 281 -6.83 -14.42 -12.03
CA ASP A 281 -6.02 -14.62 -13.22
C ASP A 281 -6.77 -14.19 -14.50
N THR A 282 -8.09 -14.36 -14.54
CA THR A 282 -8.97 -13.98 -15.65
C THR A 282 -10.40 -13.84 -15.12
N GLU A 283 -10.93 -12.62 -15.18
CA GLU A 283 -12.29 -12.28 -14.75
C GLU A 283 -13.34 -13.26 -15.30
N GLY A 284 -14.17 -13.82 -14.41
CA GLY A 284 -15.20 -14.79 -14.75
C GLY A 284 -14.72 -16.25 -14.87
N GLU A 285 -13.40 -16.50 -14.91
CA GLU A 285 -12.80 -17.83 -14.99
C GLU A 285 -12.31 -18.28 -13.60
N PHE A 286 -13.25 -18.79 -12.79
CA PHE A 286 -12.96 -19.22 -11.43
C PHE A 286 -12.15 -20.51 -11.36
N THR A 287 -11.03 -20.46 -10.63
CA THR A 287 -10.11 -21.56 -10.36
C THR A 287 -9.85 -21.74 -8.87
N TRP A 288 -9.67 -22.98 -8.44
CA TRP A 288 -9.31 -23.29 -7.06
C TRP A 288 -7.81 -23.06 -6.81
N VAL A 289 -7.42 -22.78 -5.57
CA VAL A 289 -6.00 -22.63 -5.18
C VAL A 289 -5.15 -23.90 -5.34
N ASP A 290 -5.72 -25.09 -5.60
CA ASP A 290 -4.96 -26.27 -6.07
C ASP A 290 -4.78 -26.33 -7.58
N GLY A 291 -5.26 -25.33 -8.32
CA GLY A 291 -5.24 -25.32 -9.78
C GLY A 291 -6.30 -26.22 -10.41
N SER A 292 -7.20 -26.84 -9.64
CA SER A 292 -8.31 -27.59 -10.23
C SER A 292 -9.42 -26.67 -10.75
N PRO A 293 -10.12 -27.05 -11.83
CA PRO A 293 -11.21 -26.24 -12.38
C PRO A 293 -12.45 -26.29 -11.49
N LEU A 294 -13.32 -25.27 -11.62
CA LEU A 294 -14.61 -25.23 -10.95
C LEU A 294 -15.58 -26.26 -11.54
N THR A 295 -15.72 -27.41 -10.89
CA THR A 295 -16.61 -28.51 -11.32
C THR A 295 -17.88 -28.65 -10.47
N TYR A 296 -17.87 -28.09 -9.27
CA TYR A 296 -19.00 -28.02 -8.35
C TYR A 296 -19.15 -26.57 -7.89
N SER A 297 -20.37 -26.03 -7.91
CA SER A 297 -20.64 -24.68 -7.41
C SER A 297 -21.80 -24.65 -6.42
N ASN A 298 -21.71 -23.74 -5.45
CA ASN A 298 -22.78 -23.47 -4.49
C ASN A 298 -23.04 -21.96 -4.35
N TRP A 299 -22.99 -21.24 -5.47
CA TRP A 299 -23.27 -19.80 -5.53
C TRP A 299 -24.61 -19.43 -4.89
N SER A 300 -24.66 -18.29 -4.21
CA SER A 300 -25.93 -17.68 -3.82
C SER A 300 -26.74 -17.31 -5.07
N PRO A 301 -28.08 -17.25 -4.96
CA PRO A 301 -28.89 -16.66 -6.03
C PRO A 301 -28.39 -15.25 -6.36
N GLY A 302 -28.02 -15.01 -7.62
CA GLY A 302 -27.46 -13.74 -8.09
C GLY A 302 -25.94 -13.67 -8.12
N GLU A 303 -25.22 -14.64 -7.55
CA GLU A 303 -23.74 -14.69 -7.55
C GLU A 303 -23.20 -15.65 -8.62
N PRO A 304 -21.94 -15.46 -9.07
CA PRO A 304 -21.10 -14.29 -8.81
C PRO A 304 -21.61 -13.05 -9.56
N ASN A 305 -21.51 -11.88 -8.95
CA ASN A 305 -22.08 -10.63 -9.49
C ASN A 305 -21.00 -9.58 -9.85
N ASN A 306 -19.76 -9.81 -9.46
CA ASN A 306 -18.63 -8.90 -9.55
C ASN A 306 -18.98 -7.46 -9.16
N GLU A 307 -19.57 -7.26 -7.98
CA GLU A 307 -20.12 -5.98 -7.56
C GLU A 307 -19.01 -4.91 -7.55
N GLY A 308 -19.11 -3.92 -8.44
CA GLY A 308 -18.14 -2.82 -8.54
C GLY A 308 -16.83 -3.16 -9.26
N GLU A 309 -16.79 -4.26 -10.01
CA GLU A 309 -15.68 -4.66 -10.90
C GLU A 309 -14.34 -4.89 -10.14
N GLY A 310 -14.29 -5.89 -9.27
CA GLY A 310 -13.06 -6.31 -8.59
C GLY A 310 -13.24 -7.33 -7.45
N GLU A 311 -14.30 -8.14 -7.49
CA GLU A 311 -14.61 -9.14 -6.48
C GLU A 311 -13.94 -10.50 -6.74
N ASP A 312 -12.61 -10.52 -6.87
CA ASP A 312 -11.92 -11.69 -7.46
C ASP A 312 -11.72 -12.91 -6.52
N CYS A 313 -12.29 -12.87 -5.29
CA CYS A 313 -12.06 -13.87 -4.24
C CYS A 313 -13.38 -14.36 -3.64
N VAL A 314 -13.48 -15.64 -3.26
CA VAL A 314 -14.77 -16.19 -2.86
C VAL A 314 -14.85 -16.47 -1.36
N ALA A 315 -15.94 -16.00 -0.75
CA ALA A 315 -16.34 -16.30 0.61
C ALA A 315 -17.57 -17.22 0.65
N MET A 316 -17.57 -18.17 1.57
CA MET A 316 -18.74 -18.94 1.94
C MET A 316 -19.56 -18.16 2.98
N ARG A 317 -20.81 -17.81 2.65
CA ARG A 317 -21.75 -17.10 3.53
C ARG A 317 -22.13 -17.97 4.73
N ALA A 318 -22.46 -17.28 5.82
CA ALA A 318 -22.97 -17.89 7.04
C ALA A 318 -24.30 -18.63 6.83
N TYR A 319 -24.61 -19.57 7.72
CA TYR A 319 -25.89 -20.29 7.88
C TYR A 319 -26.32 -21.24 6.74
N ASN A 320 -26.08 -20.91 5.47
CA ASN A 320 -26.52 -21.72 4.32
C ASN A 320 -25.35 -22.27 3.48
N GLY A 321 -24.12 -21.85 3.77
CA GLY A 321 -22.92 -22.30 3.06
C GLY A 321 -22.85 -21.88 1.59
N ARG A 322 -23.73 -20.97 1.15
CA ARG A 322 -23.75 -20.45 -0.23
C ARG A 322 -22.57 -19.50 -0.45
N TRP A 323 -22.10 -19.41 -1.67
CA TRP A 323 -20.90 -18.64 -2.00
C TRP A 323 -21.23 -17.24 -2.51
N ASN A 324 -20.29 -16.33 -2.27
CA ASN A 324 -20.25 -14.95 -2.73
C ASN A 324 -18.84 -14.67 -3.23
N ASP A 325 -18.70 -14.15 -4.42
CA ASP A 325 -17.50 -13.43 -4.83
C ASP A 325 -17.39 -12.15 -3.99
N ALA A 326 -16.19 -11.72 -3.66
CA ALA A 326 -15.93 -10.65 -2.71
C ALA A 326 -14.58 -10.02 -2.99
N TYR A 327 -14.46 -8.73 -2.69
CA TYR A 327 -13.16 -8.05 -2.72
C TYR A 327 -12.10 -8.79 -1.90
N CYS A 328 -11.02 -9.23 -2.55
CA CYS A 328 -9.92 -9.95 -1.90
C CYS A 328 -9.27 -9.19 -0.73
N ARG A 329 -9.34 -7.86 -0.76
CA ARG A 329 -8.83 -6.96 0.29
C ARG A 329 -9.80 -6.76 1.44
N GLY A 330 -11.05 -7.21 1.29
CA GLY A 330 -12.06 -7.25 2.35
C GLY A 330 -11.61 -8.15 3.50
N GLN A 331 -12.12 -7.87 4.70
CA GLN A 331 -11.85 -8.67 5.89
C GLN A 331 -12.97 -9.69 6.08
N GLN A 332 -12.61 -10.96 6.27
CA GLN A 332 -13.53 -12.02 6.68
C GLN A 332 -13.11 -12.56 8.04
N ASP A 333 -14.07 -12.74 8.94
CA ASP A 333 -13.84 -13.18 10.33
C ASP A 333 -13.47 -14.67 10.47
N SER A 334 -13.36 -15.40 9.37
CA SER A 334 -13.01 -16.82 9.36
C SER A 334 -12.46 -17.25 8.00
N TRP A 335 -11.74 -18.36 8.00
CA TRP A 335 -11.25 -19.03 6.79
C TRP A 335 -11.19 -20.55 7.03
N ILE A 336 -11.22 -21.33 5.95
CA ILE A 336 -11.16 -22.79 6.04
C ILE A 336 -9.94 -23.29 5.28
N CYS A 337 -9.08 -24.03 5.97
CA CYS A 337 -7.96 -24.73 5.36
C CYS A 337 -8.27 -26.21 5.14
N GLU A 338 -7.63 -26.81 4.15
CA GLU A 338 -7.60 -28.25 3.93
C GLU A 338 -6.18 -28.78 3.72
N LYS A 339 -5.98 -30.07 4.03
CA LYS A 339 -4.83 -30.87 3.60
C LYS A 339 -5.18 -32.37 3.55
N PRO A 340 -4.42 -33.21 2.82
CA PRO A 340 -4.65 -34.65 2.83
C PRO A 340 -4.54 -35.25 4.23
N ALA A 341 -5.37 -36.24 4.54
CA ALA A 341 -5.20 -37.06 5.74
C ALA A 341 -3.99 -37.97 5.59
N THR A 342 -3.31 -38.28 6.69
CA THR A 342 -2.12 -39.15 6.66
C THR A 342 -2.47 -40.60 6.96
N CYS A 343 -1.67 -41.47 6.37
CA CYS A 343 -1.44 -42.84 6.77
C CYS A 343 -0.09 -42.83 7.52
#